data_AF-A0A7C5Y7N4-F1
#
_entry.id   AF-A0A7C5Y7N4-F1
#
_cell.length_a   1.000
_cell.length_b   1.000
_cell.length_c   1.000
_cell.angle_alpha   90.00
_cell.angle_beta   90.00
_cell.angle_gamma   90.00
#
_symmetry.space_group_name_H-M   'P 1'
#
loop_
_entity.id
_entity.type
_entity.pdbx_description
1 polymer ?
#
loop_
_entity_poly.entity_id
_entity_poly.type
_entity_poly.pdbx_seq_one_letter_code
_entity_poly.pdbx_strand_id
1 'polypeptide(L)' 'MINLTPSMHEKELRDIYGELLFEYAKKDERIVVLNADLARSDSTLKFKELFPDRFIDVGVAEANMMGIAAG' A
#
# COMPACT_ATOMS: atom_id res chain seq x y z
N MET A 1 -5.31 31.50 -3.91
CA MET A 1 -4.69 30.15 -3.85
C MET A 1 -5.71 29.17 -4.38
N ILE A 2 -5.45 28.52 -5.52
CA ILE A 2 -6.36 27.53 -6.10
C ILE A 2 -6.12 26.22 -5.34
N ASN A 3 -7.15 25.74 -4.63
CA ASN A 3 -7.09 24.46 -3.93
C ASN A 3 -7.26 23.34 -4.96
N LEU A 4 -6.15 22.75 -5.41
CA LEU A 4 -6.11 21.65 -6.38
C LEU A 4 -6.13 20.30 -5.65
N THR A 5 -7.16 20.05 -4.83
CA THR A 5 -7.42 18.68 -4.41
C THR A 5 -8.06 17.98 -5.62
N PRO A 6 -7.43 16.96 -6.23
CA PRO A 6 -8.01 16.32 -7.40
C PRO A 6 -9.37 15.75 -7.01
N SER A 7 -10.38 15.92 -7.87
CA SER A 7 -11.66 15.23 -7.65
C SER A 7 -11.42 13.73 -7.73
N MET A 8 -12.27 12.89 -7.11
CA MET A 8 -12.11 11.43 -7.15
C MET A 8 -11.99 10.86 -8.58
N HIS A 9 -12.46 11.58 -9.61
CA HIS A 9 -12.40 11.17 -11.02
C HIS A 9 -11.07 11.50 -11.70
N GLU A 10 -10.15 12.20 -11.03
CA GLU A 10 -8.84 12.62 -11.57
C GLU A 10 -7.67 11.82 -10.98
N LYS A 11 -7.91 10.92 -10.03
CA LYS A 11 -6.88 10.06 -9.42
C LYS A 11 -6.89 8.67 -10.04
N GLU A 12 -5.69 8.11 -10.23
CA GLU A 12 -5.54 6.71 -10.62
C GLU A 12 -6.09 5.79 -9.52
N LEU A 13 -6.70 4.66 -9.91
CA LEU A 13 -7.29 3.72 -8.97
C LEU A 13 -6.27 3.19 -7.94
N ARG A 14 -5.02 2.97 -8.36
CA ARG A 14 -3.94 2.56 -7.44
C ARG A 14 -3.63 3.60 -6.38
N ASP A 15 -3.75 4.88 -6.70
CA ASP A 15 -3.46 5.96 -5.76
C ASP A 15 -4.59 6.08 -4.74
N ILE A 16 -5.84 5.90 -5.18
CA ILE A 16 -7.00 5.79 -4.29
C ILE A 16 -6.86 4.56 -3.38
N TYR A 17 -6.45 3.41 -3.93
CA TYR A 17 -6.15 2.20 -3.14
C TYR A 17 -5.10 2.46 -2.06
N GLY A 18 -3.94 3.01 -2.43
CA GLY A 18 -2.85 3.30 -1.50
C GLY A 18 -3.28 4.27 -0.41
N GLU A 19 -4.03 5.32 -0.79
CA GLU A 19 -4.58 6.31 0.13
C GLU A 19 -5.53 5.68 1.17
N LEU A 20 -6.49 4.89 0.70
CA LEU A 20 -7.43 4.22 1.60
C LEU A 20 -6.74 3.18 2.47
N LEU A 21 -5.81 2.40 1.91
CA LEU A 21 -5.09 1.36 2.62
C LEU A 21 -4.34 1.91 3.85
N PHE A 22 -3.59 3.01 3.69
CA PHE A 22 -2.86 3.59 4.82
C PHE A 22 -3.82 4.24 5.85
N GLU A 23 -4.93 4.84 5.42
CA GLU A 23 -5.95 5.40 6.32
C GLU A 23 -6.66 4.32 7.15
N TYR A 24 -6.92 3.16 6.57
CA TYR A 24 -7.44 2.01 7.32
C TYR A 24 -6.38 1.42 8.25
N ALA A 25 -5.14 1.32 7.81
CA ALA A 25 -4.05 0.77 8.63
C ALA A 25 -3.71 1.64 9.85
N LYS A 26 -4.02 2.94 9.84
CA LYS A 26 -3.96 3.78 11.06
C LYS A 26 -4.94 3.35 12.15
N LYS A 27 -6.03 2.69 11.78
CA LYS A 27 -7.16 2.35 12.66
C LYS A 27 -7.21 0.86 13.00
N ASP A 28 -6.54 0.03 12.20
CA ASP A 28 -6.49 -1.41 12.38
C ASP A 28 -5.04 -1.90 12.27
N GLU A 29 -4.49 -2.33 13.41
CA GLU A 29 -3.11 -2.84 13.52
C GLU A 29 -2.93 -4.20 12.82
N ARG A 30 -4.03 -4.93 12.56
CA ARG A 30 -4.00 -6.25 11.92
C ARG A 30 -3.73 -6.19 10.42
N ILE A 31 -3.83 -5.00 9.81
CA ILE A 31 -3.52 -4.81 8.39
C ILE A 31 -2.01 -4.86 8.20
N VAL A 32 -1.56 -5.80 7.37
CA VAL A 32 -0.16 -6.01 6.95
C VAL A 32 -0.12 -5.97 5.43
N VAL A 33 0.95 -5.42 4.87
CA VAL A 33 1.18 -5.38 3.42
C VAL A 33 2.34 -6.31 3.08
N LEU A 34 2.08 -7.24 2.15
CA LEU A 34 3.13 -7.96 1.46
C LEU A 34 3.36 -7.32 0.09
N ASN A 35 4.63 -7.17 -0.28
CA ASN A 35 5.04 -6.53 -1.51
C ASN A 35 6.10 -7.35 -2.24
N ALA A 36 6.17 -7.21 -3.56
CA ALA A 36 7.12 -7.92 -4.41
C ALA A 36 8.00 -6.92 -5.20
N ASP A 37 8.73 -6.05 -4.52
CA ASP A 37 9.56 -4.97 -5.12
C ASP A 37 8.80 -4.00 -6.04
N LEU A 38 7.53 -3.73 -5.73
CA LEU A 38 6.63 -2.89 -6.52
C LEU A 38 6.05 -1.71 -5.75
N ALA A 39 6.55 -1.42 -4.55
CA ALA A 39 5.96 -0.45 -3.61
C ALA A 39 5.67 0.95 -4.21
N ARG A 40 6.50 1.42 -5.15
CA ARG A 40 6.27 2.69 -5.86
C ARG A 40 5.18 2.56 -6.94
N SER A 41 5.13 1.42 -7.62
CA SER A 41 4.25 1.16 -8.76
C SER A 41 2.80 0.88 -8.33
N ASP A 42 2.61 0.24 -7.18
CA ASP A 42 1.31 -0.11 -6.60
C ASP A 42 0.81 0.90 -5.54
N SER A 43 1.53 2.01 -5.38
CA SER A 43 1.20 3.11 -4.47
C SER A 43 1.21 2.72 -2.98
N THR A 44 1.99 1.70 -2.59
CA THR A 44 2.14 1.27 -1.18
C THR A 44 3.40 1.81 -0.47
N LEU A 45 4.26 2.59 -1.15
CA LEU A 45 5.49 3.15 -0.56
C LEU A 45 5.24 3.93 0.73
N LYS A 46 4.17 4.72 0.78
CA LYS A 46 3.80 5.49 2.00
C LYS A 46 3.41 4.58 3.17
N PHE A 47 2.84 3.40 2.89
CA PHE A 47 2.58 2.42 3.93
C PHE A 47 3.89 1.90 4.53
N LYS A 48 4.87 1.54 3.68
CA LYS A 48 6.21 1.10 4.10
C LYS A 48 6.90 2.12 5.01
N GLU A 49 6.79 3.40 4.68
CA GLU A 49 7.39 4.49 5.47
C GLU A 49 6.72 4.68 6.85
N LEU A 50 5.39 4.57 6.91
CA LEU A 50 4.62 4.82 8.14
C LEU A 50 4.50 3.59 9.05
N PHE A 51 4.53 2.39 8.47
CA PHE A 51 4.31 1.12 9.16
C PHE A 51 5.34 0.07 8.73
N PRO A 52 6.65 0.33 8.92
CA PRO A 52 7.72 -0.55 8.43
C PRO A 52 7.63 -1.97 9.00
N ASP A 53 7.22 -2.11 10.26
CA ASP A 53 7.06 -3.42 10.92
C ASP A 53 5.88 -4.24 10.38
N ARG A 54 5.00 -3.63 9.58
CA ARG A 54 3.83 -4.25 8.93
C ARG A 54 3.94 -4.27 7.41
N PHE A 55 5.14 -4.04 6.87
CA PHE A 55 5.40 -4.09 5.45
C PHE A 55 6.50 -5.12 5.16
N ILE A 56 6.12 -6.21 4.49
CA ILE A 56 7.01 -7.32 4.18
C ILE A 56 7.29 -7.30 2.67
N ASP A 57 8.50 -6.94 2.30
CA ASP A 57 8.96 -6.96 0.91
C ASP A 57 9.68 -8.28 0.62
N VAL A 58 9.14 -9.10 -0.28
CA VAL A 58 9.69 -10.42 -0.60
C VAL A 58 10.58 -10.41 -1.85
N GLY A 59 10.77 -9.25 -2.50
CA GLY A 59 11.44 -9.16 -3.79
C GLY A 59 10.62 -9.79 -4.92
N VAL A 60 11.28 -10.24 -6.00
CA VAL A 60 10.62 -10.89 -7.15
C VAL A 60 10.25 -12.35 -6.85
N ALA A 61 9.37 -12.55 -5.88
CA ALA A 61 8.98 -13.85 -5.34
C ALA A 61 7.46 -13.94 -5.07
N GLU A 62 6.64 -13.57 -6.04
CA GLU A 62 5.18 -13.43 -5.92
C GLU A 62 4.49 -14.74 -5.51
N ALA A 63 4.95 -15.89 -6.01
CA ALA A 63 4.40 -17.19 -5.62
C ALA A 63 4.61 -17.47 -4.12
N ASN A 64 5.80 -17.14 -3.59
CA ASN A 64 6.10 -17.27 -2.18
C ASN A 64 5.33 -16.23 -1.35
N MET A 65 5.17 -15.01 -1.87
CA MET A 65 4.39 -13.94 -1.24
C MET A 65 2.98 -14.42 -0.89
N MET A 66 2.33 -15.13 -1.81
CA MET A 66 0.98 -15.68 -1.58
C MET A 66 0.97 -16.76 -0.49
N GLY A 67 2.03 -17.58 -0.42
CA GLY A 67 2.19 -18.55 0.67
C GLY A 67 2.39 -17.88 2.03
N ILE A 68 3.17 -16.80 2.09
CA ILE A 68 3.37 -16.02 3.32
C ILE A 68 2.06 -15.33 3.72
N ALA A 69 1.30 -14.77 2.78
CA ALA A 69 0.01 -14.12 3.06
C ALA A 69 -1.05 -15.09 3.59
N ALA A 70 -0.94 -16.38 3.27
CA ALA A 70 -1.88 -17.40 3.72
C ALA A 70 -1.62 -17.90 5.16
N GLY A 71 -0.41 -17.68 5.69
CA GLY A 71 -0.02 -18.07 7.05
C GLY A 71 -0.36 -17.01 8.08
#